data_AF-A0AAJ6IE67-F1
#
_entry.id   AF-A0AAJ6IE67-F1
#
_cell.length_a   1.000
_cell.length_b   1.000
_cell.length_c   1.000
_cell.angle_alpha   90.00
_cell.angle_beta   90.00
_cell.angle_gamma   90.00
#
_symmetry.space_group_name_H-M   'P 1'
#
loop_
_entity.id
_entity.type
_entity.pdbx_description
1 polymer ?
#
loop_
_entity_poly.entity_id
_entity_poly.type
_entity_poly.pdbx_seq_one_letter_code
_entity_poly.pdbx_strand_id
1 'polypeptide(L)' 'MNILIVGNGFDLSHYLPTKYDHFMVAMEAIENWDVLKGDMNFDDLFGALYEKESYFFDKTKVIYKTEKALLHKYVSI' A
#
# COMPACT_ATOMS: atom_id res chain seq x y z
N MET A 1 5.94 -19.66 -5.77
CA MET A 1 5.85 -18.41 -6.56
C MET A 1 7.01 -17.54 -6.15
N ASN A 2 7.94 -17.24 -7.05
CA ASN A 2 9.13 -16.45 -6.72
C ASN A 2 8.93 -15.04 -7.30
N ILE A 3 8.44 -14.12 -6.48
CA ILE A 3 8.37 -12.70 -6.83
C ILE A 3 9.72 -12.09 -6.45
N LEU A 4 10.52 -11.70 -7.45
CA LEU A 4 11.76 -10.95 -7.24
C LEU A 4 11.43 -9.46 -7.17
N ILE A 5 11.47 -8.88 -5.97
CA ILE A 5 11.39 -7.43 -5.77
C ILE A 5 12.82 -6.90 -5.71
N VAL A 6 13.41 -6.59 -6.86
CA VAL A 6 14.66 -5.82 -6.91
C VAL A 6 14.33 -4.41 -6.46
N GLY A 7 14.94 -3.96 -5.36
CA GLY A 7 14.68 -2.66 -4.76
C GLY A 7 14.63 -1.57 -5.82
N ASN A 8 13.42 -1.04 -6.04
CA ASN A 8 13.16 -0.07 -7.08
C ASN A 8 13.60 1.31 -6.58
N GLY A 9 14.90 1.50 -6.38
CA GLY A 9 15.47 2.70 -5.75
C GLY A 9 15.02 3.99 -6.46
N PHE A 10 14.76 3.90 -7.77
CA PHE A 10 14.09 4.93 -8.53
C PHE A 10 12.69 5.24 -7.95
N ASP A 11 11.77 4.27 -7.93
CA ASP A 11 10.44 4.44 -7.34
C ASP A 11 10.46 4.95 -5.89
N LEU A 12 11.37 4.42 -5.06
CA LEU A 12 11.51 4.85 -3.66
C LEU A 12 11.98 6.30 -3.54
N SER A 13 12.91 6.74 -4.40
CA SER A 13 13.32 8.15 -4.47
C SER A 13 12.19 9.10 -4.93
N HIS A 14 11.17 8.54 -5.60
CA HIS A 14 9.97 9.26 -6.00
C HIS A 14 8.79 9.01 -5.04
N TYR A 15 9.02 8.38 -3.89
CA TYR A 15 8.02 8.11 -2.85
C TYR A 15 6.89 7.14 -3.29
N LEU A 16 7.17 6.22 -4.21
CA LEU A 16 6.26 5.13 -4.53
C LEU A 16 6.49 3.96 -3.56
N PRO A 17 5.44 3.43 -2.90
CA PRO A 17 5.59 2.43 -1.84
C PRO A 17 5.84 1.01 -2.39
N THR A 18 6.98 0.81 -3.04
CA THR A 18 7.32 -0.42 -3.79
C THR A 18 8.40 -1.26 -3.12
N LYS A 19 8.83 -0.92 -1.89
CA LYS A 19 9.80 -1.75 -1.17
C LYS A 19 9.12 -3.02 -0.67
N TYR A 20 9.92 -4.04 -0.38
CA TYR A 20 9.40 -5.32 0.11
C TYR A 20 8.48 -5.17 1.33
N ASP A 21 8.88 -4.41 2.36
CA ASP A 21 8.03 -4.25 3.55
C ASP A 21 6.72 -3.51 3.25
N HIS A 22 6.73 -2.54 2.32
CA HIS A 22 5.50 -1.85 1.89
C HIS A 22 4.54 -2.86 1.26
N PHE A 23 5.06 -3.73 0.40
CA PHE A 23 4.28 -4.78 -0.22
C PHE A 23 3.72 -5.77 0.82
N MET A 24 4.55 -6.24 1.76
CA MET A 24 4.10 -7.19 2.78
C MET A 24 3.00 -6.62 3.67
N VAL A 25 3.11 -5.36 4.09
CA VAL A 25 2.05 -4.68 4.86
C VAL A 25 0.77 -4.53 4.04
N ALA A 26 0.87 -4.14 2.77
CA ALA A 26 -0.31 -4.04 1.91
C ALA A 26 -1.01 -5.40 1.73
N MET A 27 -0.24 -6.48 1.54
CA MET A 27 -0.80 -7.83 1.43
C MET A 27 -1.48 -8.29 2.71
N GLU A 28 -0.89 -8.01 3.88
CA GLU A 28 -1.50 -8.30 5.18
C GLU A 28 -2.79 -7.50 5.39
N ALA A 29 -2.81 -6.22 5.00
CA ALA A 29 -4.01 -5.39 5.04
C ALA A 29 -5.11 -5.95 4.15
N ILE A 30 -4.77 -6.41 2.93
CA ILE A 30 -5.72 -7.04 2.00
C ILE A 30 -6.25 -8.35 2.56
N GLU A 31 -5.38 -9.22 3.09
CA GLU A 31 -5.76 -10.52 3.64
C GLU A 31 -6.76 -10.37 4.80
N ASN A 32 -6.49 -9.41 5.68
CA ASN A 32 -7.31 -9.14 6.87
C ASN A 32 -8.47 -8.16 6.60
N TRP A 33 -8.64 -7.67 5.38
CA TRP A 33 -9.72 -6.74 5.08
C TRP A 33 -11.10 -7.38 5.21
N ASP A 34 -11.96 -6.70 5.96
CA ASP A 34 -13.37 -7.01 6.09
C ASP A 34 -14.13 -6.42 4.90
N VAL A 35 -14.58 -7.30 4.00
CA VAL A 35 -15.30 -6.93 2.77
C VAL A 35 -16.59 -6.15 3.03
N LEU A 36 -17.16 -6.24 4.24
CA LEU A 36 -18.35 -5.49 4.61
C LEU A 36 -18.07 -3.98 4.77
N LYS A 37 -16.80 -3.59 4.95
CA LYS A 37 -16.38 -2.18 5.01
C LYS A 37 -16.35 -1.50 3.63
N GLY A 38 -16.49 -2.28 2.55
CA GLY A 38 -16.42 -1.79 1.17
C GLY A 38 -15.00 -1.74 0.62
N ASP A 39 -14.73 -0.73 -0.20
CA ASP A 39 -13.43 -0.58 -0.87
C ASP A 39 -12.34 -0.13 0.10
N MET A 40 -11.15 -0.69 -0.06
CA MET A 40 -9.94 -0.25 0.63
C MET A 40 -9.42 1.00 -0.06
N ASN A 41 -9.13 2.04 0.71
CA ASN A 41 -8.39 3.20 0.23
C ASN A 41 -6.88 3.06 0.49
N PHE A 42 -6.11 4.06 0.09
CA PHE A 42 -4.66 4.08 0.28
C PHE A 42 -4.23 3.99 1.76
N ASP A 43 -4.99 4.61 2.67
CA ASP A 43 -4.68 4.63 4.10
C ASP A 43 -4.98 3.27 4.74
N ASP A 44 -6.00 2.56 4.25
CA ASP A 44 -6.28 1.19 4.67
C ASP A 44 -5.15 0.23 4.29
N LEU A 45 -4.46 0.47 3.17
CA LEU A 45 -3.35 -0.36 2.69
C LEU A 45 -2.03 -0.10 3.43
N PHE A 46 -1.75 1.16 3.80
CA PHE A 46 -0.42 1.54 4.28
C PHE A 46 -0.40 2.24 5.64
N GLY A 47 -1.56 2.47 6.27
CA GLY A 47 -1.66 3.23 7.52
C GLY A 47 -0.80 2.69 8.66
N ALA A 48 -0.60 1.36 8.70
CA ALA A 48 0.28 0.71 9.68
C ALA A 48 1.75 1.14 9.58
N LEU A 49 2.18 1.71 8.44
CA LEU A 49 3.55 2.19 8.23
C LEU A 49 3.73 3.66 8.60
N TYR A 50 2.67 4.41 8.87
CA TYR A 50 2.77 5.86 9.11
C TYR A 50 3.55 6.18 10.38
N GLU A 51 3.51 5.32 11.40
CA GLU A 51 4.31 5.52 12.61
C GLU A 51 5.82 5.48 12.35
N LYS A 52 6.25 4.66 11.38
CA LYS A 52 7.68 4.45 11.07
C LYS A 52 8.15 5.31 9.91
N GLU A 53 7.25 5.65 8.99
CA GLU A 53 7.58 6.23 7.68
C GLU A 53 6.64 7.37 7.29
N SER A 54 6.11 8.12 8.27
CA SER A 54 5.20 9.26 8.04
C SER A 54 5.69 10.19 6.94
N TYR A 55 6.94 10.65 7.00
CA TYR A 55 7.52 11.52 5.98
C TYR A 55 7.44 10.95 4.56
N PHE A 56 7.66 9.64 4.40
CA PHE A 56 7.60 8.98 3.10
C PHE A 56 6.17 9.02 2.55
N PHE A 57 5.19 8.59 3.35
CA PHE A 57 3.79 8.50 2.93
C PHE A 57 3.11 9.85 2.81
N ASP A 58 3.52 10.85 3.60
CA ASP A 58 3.09 12.24 3.43
C ASP A 58 3.53 12.77 2.06
N LYS A 59 4.77 12.48 1.64
CA LYS A 59 5.24 12.83 0.30
C LYS A 59 4.50 12.06 -0.79
N THR A 60 4.23 10.77 -0.60
CA THR A 60 3.42 9.98 -1.54
C THR A 60 2.06 10.62 -1.78
N LYS A 61 1.34 11.03 -0.71
CA LYS A 61 0.02 11.67 -0.79
C LYS A 61 0.03 13.06 -1.45
N VAL A 62 1.16 13.77 -1.39
CA VAL A 62 1.31 15.07 -2.07
C VAL A 62 1.59 14.88 -3.56
N ILE A 63 2.36 13.86 -3.93
CA ILE A 63 2.85 13.67 -5.31
C ILE A 63 1.84 12.87 -6.15
N TYR A 64 1.13 11.92 -5.54
CA TYR A 64 0.25 10.99 -6.24
C TYR A 64 -1.21 11.15 -5.82
N LYS A 65 -2.12 10.76 -6.73
CA LYS A 65 -3.57 10.78 -6.52
C LYS A 65 -4.04 9.61 -5.66
N THR A 66 -3.59 9.56 -4.41
CA THR A 66 -3.89 8.46 -3.48
C THR A 66 -5.37 8.36 -3.15
N GLU A 67 -6.13 9.46 -3.28
CA GLU A 67 -7.58 9.50 -3.10
C GLU A 67 -8.35 8.68 -4.14
N LYS A 68 -7.71 8.33 -5.26
CA LYS A 68 -8.30 7.50 -6.32
C LYS A 68 -7.86 6.04 -6.26
N ALA A 69 -6.94 5.71 -5.35
CA ALA A 69 -6.49 4.34 -5.15
C ALA A 69 -7.53 3.60 -4.32
N LEU A 70 -8.45 2.92 -5.01
CA LEU A 70 -9.51 2.10 -4.43
C LEU A 70 -9.30 0.64 -4.85
N LEU A 71 -9.31 -0.26 -3.88
CA LEU A 71 -9.21 -1.70 -4.10
C LEU A 71 -10.47 -2.40 -3.57
N HIS A 72 -11.14 -3.14 -4.45
CA HIS A 72 -12.28 -3.98 -4.06
C HIS A 72 -11.84 -5.43 -3.87
N LYS A 73 -12.04 -5.99 -2.67
CA LYS A 73 -11.73 -7.39 -2.35
C LYS A 73 -12.96 -8.27 -2.59
N TYR A 74 -12.82 -9.25 -3.46
CA TYR A 74 -13.84 -10.27 -3.70
C TYR A 74 -13.63 -11.48 -2.79
N VAL A 75 -14.72 -12.04 -2.26
CA VAL A 75 -14.72 -13.36 -1.64
C VAL A 75 -15.01 -14.39 -2.72
N SER A 76 -14.06 -15.29 -3.00
CA SER A 76 -14.36 -16.45 -3.84
C SER A 76 -15.21 -17.42 -3.02
N ILE A 77 -16.40 -17.71 -3.54
CA ILE A 77 -17.32 -18.73 -3.02
C ILE A 77 -16.82 -20.11 -3.44
#